data_AF-A0A843V8U5-F1
#
_entry.id   AF-A0A843V8U5-F1
#
_cell.length_a   1.000
_cell.length_b   1.000
_cell.length_c   1.000
_cell.angle_alpha   90.00
_cell.angle_beta   90.00
_cell.angle_gamma   90.00
#
_symmetry.space_group_name_H-M   'P 1'
#
loop_
_entity.id
_entity.type
_entity.pdbx_description
1 polymer ?
#
loop_
_entity_poly.entity_id
_entity_poly.type
_entity_poly.pdbx_seq_one_letter_code
_entity_poly.pdbx_strand_id
1 'polypeptide(L)'
;MESPDSPYASSPEAPPKRTSQPRSPGPDEKEKSTYVRFLVSNSEAGCIIGKGGTTITEFQSQSGARIQLSRNHEFFPGTSDRIIMISGAFQDIIKAMELILEKLLTEAEENLDADSRSKVRLVVPNSCCGGIIGKGGATIK
;
A
#
# COMPACT_ATOMS: atom_id res chain seq x y z
N MET A 1 -74.23 -41.40 14.88
CA MET A 1 -73.16 -41.38 13.86
C MET A 1 -71.86 -41.29 14.61
N GLU A 2 -71.10 -42.36 14.50
CA GLU A 2 -69.65 -42.51 14.69
C GLU A 2 -69.01 -42.20 16.05
N SER A 3 -67.95 -42.97 16.27
CA SER A 3 -67.27 -43.28 17.54
C SER A 3 -65.90 -42.53 17.59
N PRO A 4 -64.83 -43.01 18.25
CA PRO A 4 -64.28 -42.39 19.47
C PRO A 4 -62.75 -42.10 19.38
N ASP A 5 -62.09 -41.98 20.54
CA ASP A 5 -60.63 -42.02 20.79
C ASP A 5 -59.82 -40.75 20.44
N SER A 6 -58.84 -40.27 21.21
CA SER A 6 -58.07 -40.82 22.33
C SER A 6 -57.28 -39.68 23.06
N PRO A 7 -56.64 -39.94 24.21
CA PRO A 7 -56.16 -38.97 25.20
C PRO A 7 -54.62 -38.73 25.19
N TYR A 8 -54.16 -37.82 26.06
CA TYR A 8 -52.79 -37.75 26.65
C TYR A 8 -51.62 -37.47 25.67
N ALA A 9 -50.58 -36.68 25.91
CA ALA A 9 -50.14 -35.78 26.98
C ALA A 9 -48.84 -35.06 26.52
N SER A 10 -48.37 -34.14 27.37
CA SER A 10 -46.96 -33.78 27.62
C SER A 10 -46.27 -32.71 26.76
N SER A 11 -46.21 -31.51 27.37
CA SER A 11 -45.04 -30.64 27.62
C SER A 11 -44.25 -29.97 26.48
N PRO A 12 -43.76 -28.72 26.70
CA PRO A 12 -43.11 -27.90 25.70
C PRO A 12 -41.60 -28.17 25.59
N GLU A 13 -41.10 -28.35 24.37
CA GLU A 13 -39.67 -28.50 24.10
C GLU A 13 -39.06 -27.11 23.81
N ALA A 14 -38.14 -26.67 24.68
CA ALA A 14 -37.40 -25.41 24.53
C ALA A 14 -36.28 -25.56 23.48
N PRO A 15 -35.92 -24.47 22.75
CA PRO A 15 -34.89 -24.54 21.71
C PRO A 15 -33.49 -24.76 22.31
N PRO A 16 -32.58 -25.45 21.58
CA PRO A 16 -31.28 -25.83 22.14
C PRO A 16 -30.36 -24.61 22.31
N LYS A 17 -29.73 -24.53 23.49
CA LYS A 17 -28.65 -23.59 23.79
C LYS A 17 -27.48 -23.82 22.82
N ARG A 18 -27.18 -22.83 21.97
CA ARG A 18 -25.93 -22.77 21.21
C ARG A 18 -24.77 -22.75 22.20
N THR A 19 -24.02 -23.84 22.23
CA THR A 19 -22.70 -23.90 22.85
C THR A 19 -21.79 -22.90 22.14
N SER A 20 -21.41 -21.85 22.84
CA SER A 20 -20.36 -20.92 22.41
C SER A 20 -19.02 -21.64 22.48
N GLN A 21 -18.63 -22.30 21.39
CA GLN A 21 -17.23 -22.69 21.22
C GLN A 21 -16.37 -21.41 21.18
N PRO A 22 -15.25 -21.36 21.92
CA PRO A 22 -14.28 -20.27 21.77
C PRO A 22 -13.68 -20.38 20.37
N ARG A 23 -13.89 -19.35 19.53
CA ARG A 23 -13.20 -19.23 18.25
C ARG A 23 -11.72 -19.12 18.55
N SER A 24 -10.95 -20.12 18.15
CA SER A 24 -9.51 -20.01 18.01
C SER A 24 -9.19 -18.83 17.08
N PRO A 25 -8.22 -17.95 17.41
CA PRO A 25 -7.74 -16.96 16.47
C PRO A 25 -6.94 -17.70 15.39
N GLY A 26 -7.48 -17.76 14.17
CA GLY A 26 -6.74 -18.21 13.00
C GLY A 26 -5.69 -17.17 12.58
N PRO A 27 -4.54 -17.58 12.01
CA PRO A 27 -3.51 -16.68 11.52
C PRO A 27 -3.92 -16.15 10.14
N ASP A 28 -4.80 -15.16 10.11
CA ASP A 28 -5.18 -14.45 8.88
C ASP A 28 -5.34 -12.95 9.18
N GLU A 29 -4.32 -12.35 9.79
CA GLU A 29 -4.03 -10.95 9.51
C GLU A 29 -3.47 -10.90 8.09
N LYS A 30 -4.34 -10.98 7.08
CA LYS A 30 -3.95 -10.63 5.70
C LYS A 30 -3.41 -9.21 5.76
N GLU A 31 -2.10 -9.09 5.70
CA GLU A 31 -1.42 -7.81 5.66
C GLU A 31 -2.04 -6.99 4.54
N LYS A 32 -2.63 -5.84 4.90
CA LYS A 32 -3.37 -5.01 3.95
C LYS A 32 -2.37 -4.47 2.94
N SER A 33 -2.44 -4.97 1.70
CA SER A 33 -1.65 -4.40 0.63
C SER A 33 -2.06 -2.95 0.39
N THR A 34 -1.07 -2.08 0.34
CA THR A 34 -1.24 -0.65 0.08
C THR A 34 -0.34 -0.23 -1.07
N TYR A 35 -0.34 1.05 -1.41
CA TYR A 35 0.57 1.61 -2.38
C TYR A 35 0.96 3.04 -2.03
N VAL A 36 2.07 3.49 -2.61
CA VAL A 36 2.54 4.88 -2.57
C VAL A 36 2.92 5.32 -3.97
N ARG A 37 2.79 6.62 -4.25
CA ARG A 37 3.16 7.21 -5.54
C ARG A 37 4.15 8.35 -5.35
N PHE A 38 5.20 8.36 -6.17
CA PHE A 38 6.23 9.39 -6.20
C PHE A 38 6.30 10.02 -7.59
N LEU A 39 6.68 11.29 -7.62
CA LEU A 39 7.02 11.98 -8.86
C LEU A 39 8.54 12.02 -9.02
N VAL A 40 9.00 11.66 -10.21
CA VAL A 40 10.41 11.66 -10.60
C VAL A 40 10.56 12.29 -11.98
N SER A 41 11.67 13.00 -12.20
CA SER A 41 12.05 13.48 -13.52
C SER A 41 12.34 12.33 -14.48
N ASN A 42 12.45 12.64 -15.77
CA ASN A 42 12.84 11.65 -16.78
C ASN A 42 14.25 11.07 -16.54
N SER A 43 15.17 11.88 -16.00
CA SER A 43 16.54 11.44 -15.70
C SER A 43 16.53 10.44 -14.53
N GLU A 44 15.89 10.80 -13.41
CA GLU A 44 15.72 9.94 -12.23
C GLU A 44 14.99 8.64 -12.59
N ALA A 45 13.95 8.71 -13.43
CA ALA A 45 13.26 7.53 -13.96
C ALA A 45 14.21 6.58 -14.70
N GLY A 46 15.14 7.12 -15.50
CA GLY A 46 16.17 6.35 -16.19
C GLY A 46 17.12 5.64 -15.22
N CYS A 47 17.58 6.34 -14.18
CA CYS A 47 18.44 5.78 -13.13
C CYS A 47 17.76 4.64 -12.37
N ILE A 48 16.47 4.78 -12.07
CA ILE A 48 15.68 3.75 -11.36
C ILE A 48 15.40 2.53 -12.24
N ILE A 49 15.08 2.73 -13.52
CA ILE A 49 14.89 1.60 -14.46
C ILE A 49 16.20 0.83 -14.61
N GLY A 50 17.32 1.53 -14.77
CA GLY A 50 18.62 0.92 -15.04
C GLY A 50 18.74 0.36 -16.46
N LYS A 51 19.94 -0.05 -16.85
CA LYS A 51 20.21 -0.57 -18.19
C LYS A 51 19.43 -1.88 -18.40
N GLY A 52 18.51 -1.90 -19.36
CA GLY A 52 17.67 -3.08 -19.63
C GLY A 52 16.68 -3.43 -18.51
N GLY A 53 16.39 -2.51 -17.58
CA GLY A 53 15.47 -2.77 -16.47
C GLY A 53 16.09 -3.52 -15.29
N THR A 54 17.42 -3.66 -15.23
CA THR A 54 18.10 -4.43 -14.18
C THR A 54 17.84 -3.88 -12.79
N THR A 55 18.00 -2.57 -12.60
CA THR A 55 17.87 -1.90 -11.28
C THR A 55 16.45 -1.99 -10.73
N ILE A 56 15.42 -1.69 -11.53
CA ILE A 56 14.02 -1.81 -11.09
C ILE A 56 13.62 -3.27 -10.80
N THR A 57 14.20 -4.22 -11.52
CA THR A 57 13.98 -5.66 -11.27
C THR A 57 14.63 -6.09 -9.97
N GLU A 58 15.86 -5.65 -9.73
CA GLU A 58 16.58 -5.88 -8.48
C GLU A 58 15.84 -5.28 -7.28
N PHE A 59 15.36 -4.04 -7.38
CA PHE A 59 14.61 -3.41 -6.29
C PHE A 59 13.31 -4.15 -5.97
N GLN A 60 12.58 -4.62 -6.97
CA GLN A 60 11.39 -5.45 -6.76
C GLN A 60 11.75 -6.79 -6.10
N SER A 61 12.86 -7.42 -6.53
CA SER A 61 13.35 -8.67 -5.96
C SER A 61 13.78 -8.53 -4.50
N GLN A 62 14.52 -7.47 -4.16
CA GLN A 62 15.03 -7.25 -2.81
C GLN A 62 13.95 -6.79 -1.82
N SER A 63 12.98 -6.00 -2.29
CA SER A 63 11.93 -5.46 -1.45
C SER A 63 10.70 -6.35 -1.33
N GLY A 64 10.45 -7.25 -2.28
CA GLY A 64 9.18 -7.97 -2.40
C GLY A 64 8.02 -7.09 -2.91
N ALA A 65 8.22 -5.79 -3.06
CA ALA A 65 7.22 -4.87 -3.59
C ALA A 65 7.15 -4.93 -5.11
N ARG A 66 5.98 -4.59 -5.65
CA ARG A 66 5.80 -4.32 -7.08
C ARG A 66 6.04 -2.85 -7.35
N ILE A 67 6.94 -2.55 -8.30
CA ILE A 67 7.31 -1.18 -8.69
C ILE A 67 6.94 -0.97 -10.15
N GLN A 68 6.19 0.10 -10.45
CA GLN A 68 5.76 0.45 -11.80
C GLN A 68 6.08 1.92 -12.09
N LEU A 69 6.53 2.21 -13.30
CA LEU A 69 6.65 3.58 -13.81
C LEU A 69 5.56 3.88 -14.85
N SER A 70 5.07 5.11 -14.89
CA SER A 70 4.29 5.62 -16.03
C SER A 70 5.09 5.51 -17.33
N ARG A 71 4.44 5.46 -18.50
CA ARG A 71 5.15 5.31 -19.78
C ARG A 71 5.99 6.56 -20.10
N ASN A 72 6.86 6.44 -21.11
CA ASN A 72 7.57 7.62 -21.63
C ASN A 72 6.56 8.66 -22.13
N HIS A 73 6.78 9.93 -21.76
CA HIS A 73 5.88 11.06 -22.02
C HIS A 73 4.50 10.99 -21.34
N GLU A 74 4.29 10.05 -20.42
CA GLU A 74 3.12 10.02 -19.54
C GLU A 74 3.48 10.71 -18.22
N PHE A 75 3.20 12.01 -18.17
CA PHE A 75 3.56 12.87 -17.03
C PHE A 75 2.39 13.10 -16.09
N PHE A 76 2.72 13.43 -14.84
CA PHE A 76 1.74 13.92 -13.89
C PHE A 76 1.18 15.28 -14.38
N PRO A 77 -0.15 15.51 -14.29
CA PRO A 77 -0.76 16.73 -14.82
C PRO A 77 -0.11 18.01 -14.28
N GLY A 78 0.27 18.91 -15.19
CA GLY A 78 0.90 20.20 -14.84
C GLY A 78 2.39 20.10 -14.51
N THR A 79 3.04 18.95 -14.72
CA THR A 79 4.48 18.78 -14.53
C THR A 79 5.13 18.05 -15.71
N SER A 80 6.46 17.94 -15.68
CA SER A 80 7.26 17.14 -16.63
C SER A 80 7.78 15.86 -15.97
N ASP A 81 7.10 15.41 -14.91
CA ASP A 81 7.55 14.29 -14.08
C ASP A 81 6.73 13.04 -14.35
N ARG A 82 7.40 11.91 -14.31
CA ARG A 82 6.80 10.58 -14.38
C ARG A 82 6.37 10.13 -13.00
N ILE A 83 5.48 9.14 -12.99
CA ILE A 83 4.89 8.61 -11.77
C ILE A 83 5.50 7.24 -11.50
N ILE A 84 6.07 7.06 -10.32
CA ILE A 84 6.41 5.75 -9.76
C ILE A 84 5.28 5.33 -8.85
N MET A 85 4.82 4.09 -8.99
CA MET A 85 3.89 3.46 -8.07
C MET A 85 4.55 2.22 -7.46
N ILE A 86 4.63 2.20 -6.13
CA ILE A 86 5.10 1.04 -5.36
C ILE A 86 3.90 0.46 -4.62
N SER A 87 3.67 -0.84 -4.74
CA SER A 87 2.55 -1.54 -4.10
C SER A 87 3.01 -2.86 -3.49
N GLY A 88 2.48 -3.21 -2.33
CA GLY A 88 2.91 -4.40 -1.59
C GLY A 88 2.44 -4.37 -0.13
N ALA A 89 3.07 -5.19 0.70
CA ALA A 89 3.00 -5.09 2.16
C ALA A 89 3.65 -3.77 2.62
N PHE A 90 3.36 -3.35 3.86
CA PHE A 90 3.87 -2.07 4.35
C PHE A 90 5.40 -2.06 4.40
N GLN A 91 5.99 -3.15 4.92
CA GLN A 91 7.45 -3.29 5.03
C GLN A 91 8.11 -3.32 3.65
N ASP A 92 7.54 -4.05 2.70
CA ASP A 92 8.04 -4.13 1.33
C ASP A 92 8.08 -2.76 0.64
N ILE A 93 7.03 -1.96 0.84
CA ILE A 93 6.95 -0.60 0.28
C ILE A 93 8.04 0.30 0.88
N ILE A 94 8.23 0.26 2.20
CA ILE A 94 9.26 1.06 2.86
C ILE A 94 10.66 0.64 2.36
N LYS A 95 10.91 -0.67 2.22
CA LYS A 95 12.19 -1.16 1.69
C LYS A 95 12.43 -0.72 0.24
N ALA A 96 11.41 -0.81 -0.61
CA ALA A 96 11.52 -0.35 -1.99
C ALA A 96 11.77 1.17 -2.07
N MET A 97 11.12 1.95 -1.21
CA MET A 97 11.32 3.39 -1.14
C MET A 97 12.74 3.74 -0.69
N GLU A 98 13.28 3.06 0.31
CA GLU A 98 14.67 3.21 0.77
C GLU A 98 15.66 2.99 -0.39
N LEU A 99 15.56 1.84 -1.08
CA LEU A 99 16.44 1.50 -2.21
C LEU A 99 16.39 2.55 -3.34
N ILE A 100 15.19 3.05 -3.66
CA ILE A 100 15.02 4.10 -4.67
C ILE A 100 15.67 5.40 -4.23
N LEU A 101 15.43 5.84 -2.99
CA LEU A 101 15.96 7.10 -2.49
C LEU A 101 17.48 7.08 -2.37
N GLU A 102 18.07 5.97 -1.89
CA GLU A 102 19.52 5.77 -1.87
C GLU A 102 20.10 5.91 -3.28
N LYS A 103 19.49 5.23 -4.26
CA LYS A 103 19.94 5.31 -5.65
C LYS A 103 19.88 6.72 -6.21
N LEU A 104 18.80 7.46 -5.94
CA LEU A 104 18.67 8.84 -6.40
C LEU A 104 19.66 9.80 -5.72
N LEU A 105 20.00 9.56 -4.45
CA LEU A 105 21.00 10.35 -3.74
C LEU A 105 22.40 10.12 -4.31
N THR A 106 22.80 8.86 -4.55
CA THR A 106 24.10 8.55 -5.15
C THR A 106 24.27 9.19 -6.53
N GLU A 107 23.24 9.11 -7.39
CA GLU A 107 23.29 9.71 -8.73
C GLU A 107 23.28 11.26 -8.69
N ALA A 108 22.72 11.85 -7.63
CA ALA A 108 22.78 13.30 -7.42
C ALA A 108 24.17 13.76 -6.97
N GLU A 109 24.88 12.98 -6.15
CA GLU A 109 26.26 13.29 -5.73
C GLU A 109 27.26 13.22 -6.89
N GLU A 110 27.05 12.29 -7.83
CA GLU A 110 27.88 12.17 -9.04
C GLU A 110 27.67 13.35 -10.03
N ASN A 111 26.50 13.99 -9.98
CA ASN A 111 26.19 15.19 -10.75
C ASN A 111 26.46 16.44 -9.89
N LEU A 112 27.63 17.05 -10.05
CA LEU A 112 28.16 18.19 -9.26
C LEU A 112 27.39 19.52 -9.40
N ASP A 113 26.06 19.50 -9.49
CA ASP A 113 25.21 20.69 -9.44
C ASP A 113 24.95 21.07 -7.98
N ALA A 114 25.66 22.09 -7.50
CA ALA A 114 25.68 22.54 -6.10
C ALA A 114 24.32 23.02 -5.53
N ASP A 115 23.24 23.04 -6.31
CA ASP A 115 21.89 23.46 -5.90
C ASP A 115 20.84 22.32 -6.02
N SER A 116 21.25 21.13 -6.47
CA SER A 116 20.37 19.97 -6.62
C SER A 116 20.16 19.25 -5.29
N ARG A 117 19.51 19.90 -4.32
CA ARG A 117 18.94 19.17 -3.18
C ARG A 117 17.91 18.19 -3.72
N SER A 118 18.16 16.89 -3.61
CA SER A 118 17.21 15.85 -4.02
C SER A 118 15.88 16.06 -3.31
N LYS A 119 14.86 16.50 -4.06
CA LYS A 119 13.51 16.79 -3.57
C LYS A 119 12.60 15.63 -3.94
N VAL A 120 12.14 14.89 -2.94
CA VAL A 120 11.14 13.83 -3.13
C VAL A 120 9.74 14.45 -3.14
N ARG A 121 8.94 14.09 -4.14
CA ARG A 121 7.55 14.55 -4.27
C ARG A 121 6.59 13.38 -4.19
N LEU A 122 5.79 13.36 -3.11
CA LEU A 122 4.79 12.33 -2.84
C LEU A 122 3.41 12.77 -3.33
N VAL A 123 2.69 11.85 -3.97
CA VAL A 123 1.28 12.06 -4.34
C VAL A 123 0.40 11.45 -3.27
N VAL A 124 -0.46 12.27 -2.66
CA VAL A 124 -1.32 11.89 -1.54
C VAL A 124 -2.78 12.14 -1.91
N PRO A 125 -3.70 11.18 -1.65
CA PRO A 125 -5.13 11.42 -1.81
C PRO A 125 -5.60 12.58 -0.91
N ASN A 126 -6.45 13.46 -1.45
CA ASN A 126 -6.97 14.63 -0.69
C ASN A 126 -7.61 14.24 0.65
N SER A 127 -8.26 13.08 0.73
CA SER A 127 -8.87 12.54 1.96
C SER A 127 -7.84 12.25 3.05
N CYS A 128 -6.59 11.97 2.71
CA CYS A 128 -5.51 11.68 3.65
C CYS A 128 -4.78 12.93 4.12
N CYS A 129 -4.82 14.03 3.35
CA CYS A 129 -4.08 15.26 3.65
C CYS A 129 -4.42 15.81 5.04
N GLY A 130 -5.70 15.81 5.44
CA GLY A 130 -6.11 16.29 6.77
C GLY A 130 -5.51 15.50 7.93
N GLY A 131 -5.34 14.18 7.77
CA GLY A 131 -4.70 13.32 8.76
C GLY A 131 -3.18 13.53 8.83
N ILE A 132 -2.54 13.72 7.68
CA ILE A 132 -1.09 13.99 7.59
C ILE A 132 -0.75 15.36 8.17
N ILE A 133 -1.53 16.39 7.84
CA ILE A 133 -1.29 17.79 8.28
C ILE A 133 -1.69 17.96 9.75
N GLY A 134 -2.78 17.34 10.18
CA GLY A 134 -3.38 17.54 11.50
C GLY A 134 -4.16 18.86 11.63
N LYS A 135 -5.00 18.97 12.66
CA LYS A 135 -5.80 20.17 12.92
C LYS A 135 -4.87 21.38 13.15
N GLY A 136 -4.98 22.40 12.30
CA GLY A 136 -4.12 23.59 12.37
C GLY A 136 -2.64 23.32 12.07
N GLY A 137 -2.30 22.21 11.40
CA GLY A 137 -0.92 21.86 11.08
C GLY A 137 -0.14 21.16 12.19
N ALA A 138 -0.80 20.76 13.29
CA ALA A 138 -0.13 20.25 14.49
C ALA A 138 0.75 19.00 14.27
N THR A 139 0.52 18.22 13.21
CA THR A 139 1.29 16.99 12.95
C THR A 139 2.57 17.27 12.15
N ILE A 140 2.61 18.34 11.34
CA ILE A 140 3.73 18.65 10.42
C ILE A 140 4.60 19.83 10.88
N LYS A 141 4.34 20.38 12.07
CA LYS A 141 4.96 21.60 12.58
C LYS A 141 6.15 21.32 13.48
#